data_AF-A0A1R0VBU6-F1
#
_entry.id   AF-A0A1R0VBU6-F1
#
_cell.length_a   1.000
_cell.length_b   1.000
_cell.length_c   1.000
_cell.angle_alpha   90.00
_cell.angle_beta   90.00
_cell.angle_gamma   90.00
#
_symmetry.space_group_name_H-M   'P 1'
#
loop_
_entity.id
_entity.type
_entity.pdbx_description
1 polymer ?
#
loop_
_entity_poly.entity_id
_entity_poly.type
_entity_poly.pdbx_seq_one_letter_code
_entity_poly.pdbx_strand_id
1 'polypeptide(L)'
;MESVTEPAEQPAQTLPASPSEEQKAVLLGASEQARAALIEFSGQGAVGEYLGASIEDSSSATHRFLADLPGYRGWQWAVVVAAYPGADHATISELVLVPGPTALLAPQWVPWQDRVRPGDLGPGDLLAPAPNDPRLVPGYVATGDPLIDDTALELGLGRRQLLSEWGRGQAAQRWHDGDFGPGSAMARSTRRVCRDCGFYLPLGGALGVMFGVCANELSADGHVVEAEYGCGAHSDTPQPPGTGSPMYEPYDDGVLDLAD
;
A
#
# COMPACT_ATOMS: atom_id res chain seq x y z
N MET A 1 1.48 -33.75 14.39
CA MET A 1 2.64 -34.25 13.62
C MET A 1 3.36 -33.02 13.10
N GLU A 2 4.31 -32.53 13.88
CA GLU A 2 5.18 -31.42 13.48
C GLU A 2 6.15 -31.93 12.42
N SER A 3 6.09 -31.35 11.22
CA SER A 3 7.04 -31.62 10.15
C SER A 3 8.32 -30.86 10.44
N VAL A 4 9.26 -31.52 11.12
CA VAL A 4 10.62 -31.01 11.27
C VAL A 4 11.38 -31.37 10.01
N THR A 5 11.47 -30.42 9.08
CA THR A 5 12.35 -30.54 7.92
C THR A 5 13.68 -29.91 8.31
N GLU A 6 14.67 -30.73 8.64
CA GLU A 6 16.05 -30.26 8.84
C GLU A 6 16.60 -29.68 7.51
N PRO A 7 17.30 -28.53 7.55
CA PRO A 7 17.89 -27.96 6.34
C PRO A 7 19.08 -28.82 5.93
N ALA A 8 19.00 -29.42 4.74
CA ALA A 8 20.12 -30.12 4.13
C ALA A 8 21.30 -29.14 3.96
N GLU A 9 22.45 -29.50 4.53
CA GLU A 9 23.72 -28.80 4.35
C GLU A 9 24.05 -28.76 2.85
N GLN A 10 24.00 -27.56 2.26
CA GLN A 10 24.44 -27.35 0.88
C GLN A 10 25.96 -27.55 0.83
N PRO A 11 26.49 -28.47 -0.01
CA PRO A 11 27.92 -28.61 -0.16
C PRO A 11 28.52 -27.28 -0.64
N ALA A 12 29.67 -26.91 -0.08
CA ALA A 12 30.39 -25.70 -0.42
C ALA A 12 30.57 -25.61 -1.95
N GLN A 13 30.09 -24.52 -2.55
CA GLN A 13 30.28 -24.23 -3.96
C GLN A 13 31.77 -24.11 -4.25
N THR A 14 32.34 -25.11 -4.92
CA THR A 14 33.68 -25.02 -5.49
C THR A 14 33.68 -23.86 -6.48
N LEU A 15 34.54 -22.86 -6.25
CA LEU A 15 34.72 -21.75 -7.20
C LEU A 15 35.01 -22.34 -8.59
N PRO A 16 34.27 -21.96 -9.64
CA PRO A 16 34.55 -22.46 -10.97
C PRO A 16 35.98 -22.10 -11.37
N ALA A 17 36.70 -23.07 -11.95
CA ALA A 17 38.05 -22.84 -12.44
C ALA A 17 38.02 -21.70 -13.47
N SER A 18 39.05 -20.87 -13.52
CA SER A 18 39.13 -19.83 -14.55
C SER A 18 39.47 -20.45 -15.91
N PRO A 19 38.89 -19.95 -17.03
CA PRO A 19 39.24 -20.43 -18.36
C PRO A 19 40.72 -20.17 -18.67
N SER A 20 41.31 -20.96 -19.57
CA SER A 20 42.63 -20.63 -20.13
C SER A 20 42.58 -19.30 -20.91
N GLU A 21 43.73 -18.66 -21.14
CA GLU A 21 43.76 -17.40 -21.90
C GLU A 21 43.25 -17.56 -23.33
N GLU A 22 43.50 -18.72 -23.96
CA GLU A 22 42.96 -19.05 -25.29
C GLU A 22 41.44 -19.18 -25.24
N GLN A 23 40.89 -19.89 -24.24
CA GLN A 23 39.45 -20.03 -24.08
C GLN A 23 38.78 -18.69 -23.77
N LYS A 24 39.41 -17.85 -22.93
CA LYS A 24 38.91 -16.49 -22.66
C LYS A 24 38.84 -15.66 -23.93
N ALA A 25 39.84 -15.75 -24.81
CA ALA A 25 39.84 -15.03 -26.08
C ALA A 25 38.68 -15.49 -26.99
N VAL A 26 38.42 -16.80 -27.07
CA VAL A 26 37.28 -17.36 -27.82
C VAL A 26 35.95 -16.90 -27.23
N LEU A 27 35.77 -17.02 -25.91
CA LEU A 27 34.54 -16.66 -25.23
C LEU A 27 34.25 -15.16 -25.34
N LEU A 28 35.20 -14.29 -24.99
CA LEU A 28 35.00 -12.84 -25.05
C LEU A 28 34.95 -12.28 -26.47
N GLY A 29 35.50 -13.01 -27.45
CA GLY A 29 35.46 -12.68 -28.87
C GLY A 29 34.15 -13.03 -29.57
N ALA A 30 33.22 -13.72 -28.91
CA ALA A 30 32.00 -14.24 -29.55
C ALA A 30 30.86 -13.21 -29.70
N SER A 31 31.11 -11.91 -29.61
CA SER A 31 30.08 -10.87 -29.64
C SER A 31 29.28 -10.84 -30.94
N GLU A 32 29.92 -11.06 -32.09
CA GLU A 32 29.24 -11.10 -33.38
C GLU A 32 28.37 -12.34 -33.52
N GLN A 33 28.84 -13.49 -33.05
CA GLN A 33 28.08 -14.73 -33.03
C GLN A 33 26.86 -14.59 -32.10
N ALA A 34 27.04 -13.97 -30.93
CA ALA A 34 25.97 -13.68 -29.99
C ALA A 34 24.93 -12.71 -30.58
N ARG A 35 25.36 -11.64 -31.26
CA ARG A 35 24.47 -10.71 -31.97
C ARG A 35 23.70 -11.42 -33.07
N ALA A 36 24.37 -12.23 -33.89
CA ALA A 36 23.74 -12.98 -34.97
C ALA A 36 22.64 -13.92 -34.45
N ALA A 37 22.92 -14.64 -33.36
CA ALA A 37 21.95 -15.51 -32.70
C ALA A 37 20.72 -14.75 -32.18
N LEU A 38 20.93 -13.56 -31.59
CA LEU A 38 19.81 -12.70 -31.16
C LEU A 38 18.98 -12.18 -32.33
N ILE A 39 19.62 -11.79 -33.44
CA ILE A 39 18.92 -11.30 -34.64
C ILE A 39 18.09 -12.44 -35.25
N GLU A 40 18.63 -13.66 -35.29
CA GLU A 40 17.89 -14.84 -35.74
C GLU A 40 16.68 -15.13 -34.85
N PHE A 41 16.84 -15.01 -33.53
CA PHE A 41 15.77 -15.29 -32.55
C PHE A 41 14.69 -14.21 -32.48
N SER A 42 15.08 -12.93 -32.48
CA SER A 42 14.21 -11.81 -32.11
C SER A 42 13.97 -10.79 -33.23
N GLY A 43 14.64 -10.93 -34.37
CA GLY A 43 14.61 -9.99 -35.48
C GLY A 43 15.58 -8.82 -35.31
N GLN A 44 15.96 -8.20 -36.43
CA GLN A 44 17.04 -7.20 -36.46
C GLN A 44 16.74 -5.94 -35.64
N GLY A 45 15.47 -5.55 -35.50
CA GLY A 45 15.06 -4.37 -34.76
C GLY A 45 15.03 -4.52 -33.24
N ALA A 46 15.22 -5.73 -32.71
CA ALA A 46 15.12 -6.00 -31.27
C ALA A 46 16.46 -5.89 -30.52
N VAL A 47 17.60 -5.82 -31.24
CA VAL A 47 18.95 -5.90 -30.67
C VAL A 47 19.68 -4.56 -30.79
N GLY A 48 19.88 -3.89 -29.67
CA GLY A 48 20.53 -2.58 -29.60
C GLY A 48 22.04 -2.64 -29.44
N GLU A 49 22.58 -1.64 -28.73
CA GLU A 49 24.01 -1.47 -28.45
C GLU A 49 24.61 -2.66 -27.68
N TYR A 50 25.87 -3.00 -27.98
CA TYR A 50 26.62 -4.01 -27.23
C TYR A 50 27.14 -3.42 -25.91
N LEU A 51 26.86 -4.11 -24.80
CA LEU A 51 27.17 -3.65 -23.45
C LEU A 51 28.42 -4.31 -22.84
N GLY A 52 29.00 -5.29 -23.53
CA GLY A 52 30.17 -6.03 -23.08
C GLY A 52 29.88 -7.49 -22.74
N ALA A 53 30.90 -8.19 -22.25
CA ALA A 53 30.83 -9.58 -21.85
C ALA A 53 31.49 -9.82 -20.49
N SER A 54 30.98 -10.81 -19.77
CA SER A 54 31.54 -11.32 -18.52
C SER A 54 31.77 -12.82 -18.61
N ILE A 55 32.90 -13.29 -18.10
CA ILE A 55 33.13 -14.73 -17.88
C ILE A 55 32.23 -15.18 -16.73
N GLU A 56 31.46 -16.25 -16.93
CA GLU A 56 30.62 -16.86 -15.89
C GLU A 56 31.38 -18.00 -15.19
N ASP A 57 32.07 -18.84 -15.97
CA ASP A 57 32.86 -19.99 -15.46
C ASP A 57 34.05 -20.37 -16.38
N SER A 58 34.63 -21.56 -16.16
CA SER A 58 35.77 -22.11 -16.93
C SER A 58 35.55 -22.26 -18.44
N SER A 59 34.30 -22.19 -18.88
CA SER A 59 33.85 -22.60 -20.21
C SER A 59 32.74 -21.74 -20.77
N SER A 60 32.27 -20.72 -20.05
CA SER A 60 31.15 -19.90 -20.50
C SER A 60 31.32 -18.41 -20.23
N ALA A 61 30.67 -17.60 -21.06
CA ALA A 61 30.60 -16.15 -20.92
C ALA A 61 29.23 -15.63 -21.33
N THR A 62 28.81 -14.52 -20.73
CA THR A 62 27.56 -13.83 -21.08
C THR A 62 27.88 -12.55 -21.84
N HIS A 63 27.43 -12.46 -23.09
CA HIS A 63 27.41 -11.22 -23.87
C HIS A 63 26.11 -10.47 -23.64
N ARG A 64 26.17 -9.15 -23.42
CA ARG A 64 24.99 -8.32 -23.18
C ARG A 64 24.75 -7.29 -24.27
N PHE A 65 23.49 -7.06 -24.60
CA PHE A 65 23.06 -6.03 -25.55
C PHE A 65 21.87 -5.26 -24.96
N LEU A 66 21.69 -3.99 -25.30
CA LEU A 66 20.43 -3.31 -25.04
C LEU A 66 19.30 -3.99 -25.82
N ALA A 67 18.11 -4.06 -25.21
CA ALA A 67 16.91 -4.52 -25.88
C ALA A 67 16.15 -3.35 -26.50
N ASP A 68 16.01 -3.35 -27.82
CA ASP A 68 15.22 -2.38 -28.57
C ASP A 68 13.81 -2.93 -28.82
N LEU A 69 13.11 -3.24 -27.73
CA LEU A 69 11.76 -3.82 -27.76
C LEU A 69 10.73 -2.88 -27.11
N PRO A 70 9.58 -2.63 -27.76
CA PRO A 70 8.47 -1.90 -27.15
C PRO A 70 8.05 -2.53 -25.81
N GLY A 71 7.95 -1.72 -24.75
CA GLY A 71 7.59 -2.17 -23.40
C GLY A 71 8.75 -2.69 -22.55
N TYR A 72 9.93 -2.92 -23.14
CA TYR A 72 11.12 -3.43 -22.45
C TYR A 72 12.22 -2.37 -22.29
N ARG A 73 11.81 -1.12 -22.04
CA ARG A 73 12.77 -0.02 -21.81
C ARG A 73 13.69 -0.34 -20.63
N GLY A 74 15.00 -0.25 -20.85
CA GLY A 74 16.02 -0.53 -19.84
C GLY A 74 16.32 -2.02 -19.64
N TRP A 75 15.70 -2.91 -20.42
CA TRP A 75 16.03 -4.34 -20.45
C TRP A 75 17.22 -4.61 -21.35
N GLN A 76 17.84 -5.76 -21.15
CA GLN A 76 19.04 -6.19 -21.85
C GLN A 76 18.86 -7.62 -22.33
N TRP A 77 19.35 -7.92 -23.52
CA TRP A 77 19.60 -9.30 -23.92
C TRP A 77 20.85 -9.81 -23.25
N ALA A 78 20.80 -11.03 -22.74
CA ALA A 78 21.95 -11.79 -22.29
C ALA A 78 22.07 -13.05 -23.15
N VAL A 79 23.24 -13.24 -23.74
CA VAL A 79 23.57 -14.38 -24.59
C VAL A 79 24.69 -15.14 -23.92
N VAL A 80 24.38 -16.33 -23.42
CA VAL A 80 25.40 -17.20 -22.83
C VAL A 80 26.03 -18.01 -23.95
N VAL A 81 27.35 -17.90 -24.06
CA VAL A 81 28.17 -18.67 -24.99
C VAL A 81 29.03 -19.65 -24.22
N ALA A 82 29.37 -20.78 -24.84
CA ALA A 82 30.20 -21.81 -24.23
C ALA A 82 31.33 -22.28 -25.17
N ALA A 83 32.48 -22.64 -24.61
CA ALA A 83 33.63 -23.16 -25.35
C ALA A 83 34.39 -24.19 -24.50
N TYR A 84 34.69 -25.35 -25.09
CA TYR A 84 35.54 -26.37 -24.47
C TYR A 84 37.04 -26.04 -24.67
N PRO A 85 37.97 -26.61 -23.86
CA PRO A 85 39.40 -26.39 -24.05
C PRO A 85 39.88 -26.82 -25.43
N GLY A 86 40.55 -25.91 -26.15
CA GLY A 86 41.02 -26.13 -27.52
C GLY A 86 39.97 -25.89 -28.62
N ALA A 87 38.77 -25.42 -28.27
CA ALA A 87 37.80 -24.96 -29.26
C ALA A 87 38.33 -23.72 -30.01
N ASP A 88 38.04 -23.65 -31.30
CA ASP A 88 38.33 -22.50 -32.17
C ASP A 88 37.16 -21.51 -32.27
N HIS A 89 35.97 -21.89 -31.79
CA HIS A 89 34.77 -21.06 -31.73
C HIS A 89 33.92 -21.37 -30.49
N ALA A 90 33.10 -20.41 -30.07
CA ALA A 90 32.10 -20.62 -29.04
C ALA A 90 30.79 -21.18 -29.64
N THR A 91 29.94 -21.78 -28.82
CA THR A 91 28.56 -22.14 -29.17
C THR A 91 27.59 -21.31 -28.35
N ILE A 92 26.35 -21.16 -28.84
CA ILE A 92 25.28 -20.48 -28.10
C ILE A 92 24.63 -21.49 -27.15
N SER A 93 24.58 -21.18 -25.86
CA SER A 93 23.91 -21.99 -24.84
C SER A 93 22.46 -21.52 -24.64
N GLU A 94 22.26 -20.23 -24.39
CA GLU A 94 20.94 -19.65 -24.18
C GLU A 94 20.89 -18.16 -24.57
N LEU A 95 19.67 -17.70 -24.85
CA LEU A 95 19.33 -16.31 -25.12
C LEU A 95 18.19 -15.92 -24.18
N VAL A 96 18.38 -14.89 -23.38
CA VAL A 96 17.38 -14.46 -22.40
C VAL A 96 17.29 -12.94 -22.35
N LEU A 97 16.06 -12.46 -22.16
CA LEU A 97 15.79 -11.04 -21.91
C LEU A 97 15.74 -10.81 -20.40
N VAL A 98 16.63 -9.98 -19.88
CA VAL A 98 16.78 -9.73 -18.45
C VAL A 98 16.67 -8.25 -18.13
N PRO A 99 16.18 -7.89 -16.93
CA PRO A 99 16.05 -6.49 -16.56
C PRO A 99 17.43 -5.88 -16.32
N GLY A 100 17.70 -4.75 -16.98
CA GLY A 100 18.87 -3.92 -16.71
C GLY A 100 18.63 -2.96 -15.53
N PRO A 101 19.63 -2.15 -15.18
CA PRO A 101 19.58 -1.26 -14.00
C PRO A 101 18.46 -0.22 -14.03
N THR A 102 17.92 0.08 -15.21
CA THR A 102 16.86 1.06 -15.43
C THR A 102 15.57 0.42 -15.93
N ALA A 103 15.47 -0.92 -15.88
CA ALA A 103 14.27 -1.63 -16.29
C ALA A 103 13.11 -1.33 -15.35
N LEU A 104 11.93 -1.09 -15.93
CA LEU A 104 10.69 -1.05 -15.15
C LEU A 104 10.29 -2.49 -14.80
N LEU A 105 10.25 -2.78 -13.51
CA LEU A 105 9.80 -4.07 -12.98
C LEU A 105 8.37 -3.97 -12.47
N ALA A 106 7.68 -5.11 -12.50
CA ALA A 106 6.39 -5.23 -11.84
C ALA A 106 6.55 -4.97 -10.32
N PRO A 107 5.57 -4.34 -9.67
CA PRO A 107 5.55 -4.27 -8.21
C PRO A 107 5.59 -5.67 -7.59
N GLN A 108 6.03 -5.75 -6.35
CA GLN A 108 5.96 -7.00 -5.60
C GLN A 108 4.50 -7.49 -5.54
N TRP A 109 4.30 -8.77 -5.82
CA TRP A 109 2.99 -9.38 -5.72
C TRP A 109 2.49 -9.35 -4.27
N VAL A 110 1.26 -8.87 -4.08
CA VAL A 110 0.59 -8.82 -2.77
C VAL A 110 -0.50 -9.90 -2.72
N PRO A 111 -0.58 -10.74 -1.67
CA PRO A 111 -1.67 -11.69 -1.48
C PRO A 111 -3.03 -11.01 -1.52
N TRP A 112 -4.06 -11.68 -2.04
CA TRP A 112 -5.36 -11.03 -2.27
C TRP A 112 -5.97 -10.51 -0.96
N GLN A 113 -5.85 -11.28 0.13
CA GLN A 113 -6.28 -10.88 1.46
C GLN A 113 -5.63 -9.57 1.98
N ASP A 114 -4.43 -9.24 1.49
CA ASP A 114 -3.66 -8.06 1.92
C ASP A 114 -3.87 -6.85 0.98
N ARG A 115 -4.65 -7.00 -0.09
CA ARG A 115 -4.95 -5.88 -0.99
C ARG A 115 -6.20 -5.13 -0.59
N VAL A 116 -7.12 -5.75 0.16
CA VAL A 116 -8.36 -5.10 0.61
C VAL A 116 -8.01 -4.04 1.65
N ARG A 117 -8.41 -2.81 1.38
CA ARG A 117 -8.15 -1.61 2.19
C ARG A 117 -9.45 -1.04 2.76
N PRO A 118 -9.36 -0.21 3.82
CA PRO A 118 -10.50 0.55 4.29
C PRO A 118 -11.12 1.37 3.14
N GLY A 119 -12.43 1.25 2.96
CA GLY A 119 -13.17 1.94 1.89
C GLY A 119 -13.37 1.12 0.60
N ASP A 120 -12.74 -0.05 0.46
CA ASP A 120 -12.86 -0.86 -0.76
C ASP A 120 -14.22 -1.56 -0.91
N LEU A 121 -15.00 -1.69 0.17
CA LEU A 121 -16.29 -2.39 0.15
C LEU A 121 -17.39 -1.49 -0.42
N GLY A 122 -18.10 -2.00 -1.42
CA GLY A 122 -19.28 -1.39 -2.03
C GLY A 122 -20.58 -2.13 -1.71
N PRO A 123 -21.72 -1.63 -2.24
CA PRO A 123 -23.01 -2.28 -2.06
C PRO A 123 -23.02 -3.72 -2.60
N GLY A 124 -23.34 -4.68 -1.72
CA GLY A 124 -23.42 -6.10 -2.05
C GLY A 124 -22.16 -6.92 -1.72
N ASP A 125 -21.05 -6.27 -1.37
CA ASP A 125 -19.83 -6.97 -0.98
C ASP A 125 -19.97 -7.60 0.41
N LEU A 126 -19.48 -8.84 0.54
CA LEU A 126 -19.43 -9.57 1.79
C LEU A 126 -17.97 -9.86 2.14
N LEU A 127 -17.46 -9.17 3.17
CA LEU A 127 -16.13 -9.44 3.72
C LEU A 127 -16.27 -10.09 5.09
N ALA A 128 -15.93 -11.37 5.16
CA ALA A 128 -15.88 -12.09 6.42
C ALA A 128 -14.66 -11.64 7.24
N PRO A 129 -14.78 -11.51 8.57
CA PRO A 129 -13.62 -11.41 9.44
C PRO A 129 -12.68 -12.60 9.25
N ALA A 130 -11.38 -12.39 9.49
CA ALA A 130 -10.41 -13.47 9.46
C ALA A 130 -10.78 -14.55 10.50
N PRO A 131 -10.44 -15.83 10.25
CA PRO A 131 -10.54 -16.85 11.28
C PRO A 131 -9.79 -16.43 12.54
N ASN A 132 -10.45 -16.53 13.71
CA ASN A 132 -9.90 -16.11 15.00
C ASN A 132 -9.43 -14.65 15.06
N ASP A 133 -10.15 -13.74 14.39
CA ASP A 133 -9.88 -12.31 14.45
C ASP A 133 -9.81 -11.82 15.91
N PRO A 134 -8.65 -11.32 16.40
CA PRO A 134 -8.46 -10.93 17.79
C PRO A 134 -9.31 -9.72 18.20
N ARG A 135 -9.87 -9.00 17.23
CA ARG A 135 -10.82 -7.90 17.48
C ARG A 135 -12.17 -8.41 17.97
N LEU A 136 -12.46 -9.71 17.86
CA LEU A 136 -13.76 -10.28 18.19
C LEU A 136 -13.66 -11.32 19.32
N VAL A 137 -14.65 -11.31 20.21
CA VAL A 137 -14.86 -12.36 21.23
C VAL A 137 -16.25 -12.98 21.04
N PRO A 138 -16.47 -14.24 21.47
CA PRO A 138 -17.81 -14.83 21.48
C PRO A 138 -18.77 -14.00 22.35
N GLY A 139 -20.03 -13.87 21.91
CA GLY A 139 -21.01 -13.01 22.59
C GLY A 139 -21.46 -13.48 23.98
N TYR A 140 -21.05 -14.66 24.41
CA TYR A 140 -21.31 -15.21 25.74
C TYR A 140 -20.12 -15.04 26.71
N VAL A 141 -19.03 -14.40 26.28
CA VAL A 141 -17.83 -14.14 27.08
C VAL A 141 -17.78 -12.67 27.44
N ALA A 142 -17.32 -12.37 28.66
CA ALA A 142 -17.06 -11.01 29.11
C ALA A 142 -16.14 -10.28 28.12
N THR A 143 -16.55 -9.08 27.74
CA THR A 143 -15.87 -8.25 26.76
C THR A 143 -14.86 -7.30 27.41
N GLY A 144 -14.96 -7.07 28.72
CA GLY A 144 -14.20 -6.08 29.49
C GLY A 144 -14.81 -4.67 29.45
N ASP A 145 -16.05 -4.52 28.97
CA ASP A 145 -16.80 -3.27 29.00
C ASP A 145 -17.94 -3.40 30.03
N PRO A 146 -17.96 -2.63 31.13
CA PRO A 146 -18.95 -2.79 32.18
C PRO A 146 -20.39 -2.64 31.68
N LEU A 147 -20.66 -1.69 30.76
CA LEU A 147 -22.01 -1.51 30.24
C LEU A 147 -22.45 -2.73 29.44
N ILE A 148 -21.53 -3.34 28.68
CA ILE A 148 -21.86 -4.56 27.93
C ILE A 148 -21.95 -5.73 28.89
N ASP A 149 -20.99 -5.95 29.76
CA ASP A 149 -20.90 -7.17 30.58
C ASP A 149 -22.00 -7.24 31.64
N ASP A 150 -22.37 -6.09 32.25
CA ASP A 150 -23.48 -6.00 33.21
C ASP A 150 -24.85 -6.24 32.55
N THR A 151 -24.95 -6.02 31.24
CA THR A 151 -26.20 -6.19 30.47
C THR A 151 -26.22 -7.49 29.65
N ALA A 152 -25.04 -8.01 29.25
CA ALA A 152 -24.86 -9.13 28.34
C ALA A 152 -24.98 -10.49 29.03
N LEU A 153 -24.76 -10.57 30.35
CA LEU A 153 -25.06 -11.78 31.13
C LEU A 153 -26.56 -12.03 31.30
N GLU A 154 -27.41 -11.00 31.18
CA GLU A 154 -28.87 -11.16 31.24
C GLU A 154 -29.49 -11.34 29.85
N LEU A 155 -29.04 -10.63 28.81
CA LEU A 155 -29.62 -10.72 27.47
C LEU A 155 -28.57 -10.39 26.39
N GLY A 156 -27.70 -11.34 26.07
CA GLY A 156 -26.96 -11.30 24.80
C GLY A 156 -27.97 -11.16 23.67
N LEU A 157 -28.05 -9.97 23.06
CA LEU A 157 -29.03 -9.52 22.04
C LEU A 157 -28.94 -10.31 20.71
N GLY A 158 -28.81 -11.64 20.76
CA GLY A 158 -28.67 -12.53 19.60
C GLY A 158 -27.33 -12.44 18.86
N ARG A 159 -26.37 -11.64 19.34
CA ARG A 159 -25.08 -11.44 18.64
C ARG A 159 -24.10 -12.57 18.91
N ARG A 160 -23.67 -13.27 17.86
CA ARG A 160 -22.69 -14.37 17.94
C ARG A 160 -21.30 -13.91 18.42
N GLN A 161 -20.91 -12.69 18.06
CA GLN A 161 -19.61 -12.11 18.40
C GLN A 161 -19.76 -10.64 18.80
N LEU A 162 -18.90 -10.20 19.71
CA LEU A 162 -18.79 -8.83 20.21
C LEU A 162 -17.36 -8.32 20.00
N LEU A 163 -17.18 -7.00 20.05
CA LEU A 163 -15.86 -6.38 19.93
C LEU A 163 -15.06 -6.64 21.23
N SER A 164 -13.88 -7.22 21.09
CA SER A 164 -12.96 -7.49 22.20
C SER A 164 -12.39 -6.20 22.76
N GLU A 165 -11.76 -6.28 23.95
CA GLU A 165 -10.98 -5.17 24.50
C GLU A 165 -9.91 -4.69 23.52
N TRP A 166 -9.17 -5.61 22.90
CA TRP A 166 -8.18 -5.29 21.86
C TRP A 166 -8.82 -4.57 20.66
N GLY A 167 -9.97 -5.07 20.19
CA GLY A 167 -10.72 -4.45 19.09
C GLY A 167 -11.17 -3.02 19.42
N ARG A 168 -11.62 -2.77 20.66
CA ARG A 168 -11.97 -1.44 21.17
C ARG A 168 -10.77 -0.52 21.24
N GLY A 169 -9.64 -0.99 21.79
CA GLY A 169 -8.40 -0.20 21.84
C GLY A 169 -7.90 0.20 20.45
N GLN A 170 -7.93 -0.75 19.50
CA GLN A 170 -7.59 -0.48 18.10
C GLN A 170 -8.52 0.55 17.45
N ALA A 171 -9.83 0.49 17.72
CA ALA A 171 -10.78 1.49 17.23
C ALA A 171 -10.54 2.87 17.85
N ALA A 172 -10.38 2.92 19.18
CA ALA A 172 -10.09 4.14 19.92
C ALA A 172 -8.83 4.85 19.40
N GLN A 173 -7.75 4.10 19.16
CA GLN A 173 -6.52 4.66 18.60
C GLN A 173 -6.76 5.26 17.21
N ARG A 174 -7.43 4.53 16.30
CA ARG A 174 -7.73 5.05 14.95
C ARG A 174 -8.61 6.30 14.97
N TRP A 175 -9.57 6.39 15.89
CA TRP A 175 -10.44 7.56 16.02
C TRP A 175 -9.70 8.75 16.63
N HIS A 176 -8.85 8.51 17.63
CA HIS A 176 -8.02 9.53 18.26
C HIS A 176 -7.00 10.14 17.28
N ASP A 177 -6.39 9.31 16.43
CA ASP A 177 -5.41 9.76 15.43
C ASP A 177 -6.08 10.27 14.14
N GLY A 178 -7.39 10.12 14.01
CA GLY A 178 -8.14 10.43 12.81
C GLY A 178 -8.53 11.92 12.66
N ASP A 179 -9.28 12.21 11.61
CA ASP A 179 -9.70 13.58 11.26
C ASP A 179 -10.58 14.24 12.33
N PHE A 180 -11.25 13.41 13.14
CA PHE A 180 -12.11 13.83 14.25
C PHE A 180 -11.48 13.59 15.63
N GLY A 181 -10.15 13.46 15.66
CA GLY A 181 -9.36 13.41 16.87
C GLY A 181 -8.83 14.80 17.29
N PRO A 182 -8.27 14.92 18.51
CA PRO A 182 -7.81 16.21 19.04
C PRO A 182 -6.58 16.77 18.31
N GLY A 183 -5.81 15.90 17.64
CA GLY A 183 -4.64 16.29 16.85
C GLY A 183 -4.97 16.84 15.46
N SER A 184 -6.23 16.76 15.03
CA SER A 184 -6.58 17.13 13.66
C SER A 184 -6.36 18.62 13.38
N ALA A 185 -6.24 18.99 12.11
CA ALA A 185 -6.05 20.39 11.72
C ALA A 185 -7.24 21.27 12.15
N MET A 186 -8.46 20.71 12.11
CA MET A 186 -9.67 21.40 12.56
C MET A 186 -9.69 21.58 14.08
N ALA A 187 -9.39 20.51 14.85
CA ALA A 187 -9.35 20.59 16.30
C ALA A 187 -8.36 21.68 16.78
N ARG A 188 -7.17 21.72 16.19
CA ARG A 188 -6.12 22.69 16.53
C ARG A 188 -6.44 24.15 16.15
N SER A 189 -7.40 24.39 15.26
CA SER A 189 -7.76 25.74 14.81
C SER A 189 -8.89 26.37 15.64
N THR A 190 -9.40 25.65 16.64
CA THR A 190 -10.55 26.07 17.45
C THR A 190 -10.22 25.98 18.93
N ARG A 191 -11.00 26.68 19.78
CA ARG A 191 -10.76 26.71 21.24
C ARG A 191 -11.73 25.88 22.05
N ARG A 192 -12.87 25.51 21.45
CA ARG A 192 -13.95 24.77 22.11
C ARG A 192 -13.96 23.35 21.60
N VAL A 193 -14.31 22.41 22.46
CA VAL A 193 -14.20 20.99 22.18
C VAL A 193 -15.55 20.30 22.32
N CYS A 194 -15.63 19.04 21.91
CA CYS A 194 -16.87 18.31 21.91
C CYS A 194 -17.42 18.03 23.32
N ARG A 195 -16.56 17.83 24.34
CA ARG A 195 -16.96 17.45 25.70
C ARG A 195 -17.95 18.42 26.36
N ASP A 196 -17.88 19.71 26.04
CA ASP A 196 -18.78 20.76 26.55
C ASP A 196 -19.77 21.27 25.50
N CYS A 197 -19.82 20.66 24.32
CA CYS A 197 -20.71 21.05 23.24
C CYS A 197 -22.12 20.47 23.41
N GLY A 198 -23.15 21.30 23.24
CA GLY A 198 -24.55 20.86 23.29
C GLY A 198 -24.96 19.90 22.17
N PHE A 199 -24.16 19.77 21.10
CA PHE A 199 -24.39 18.83 19.99
C PHE A 199 -23.67 17.48 20.17
N TYR A 200 -22.95 17.27 21.29
CA TYR A 200 -22.21 16.05 21.55
C TYR A 200 -23.08 14.97 22.19
N LEU A 201 -23.20 13.84 21.52
CA LEU A 201 -23.91 12.66 21.99
C LEU A 201 -22.89 11.61 22.47
N PRO A 202 -22.68 11.41 23.78
CA PRO A 202 -21.66 10.48 24.27
C PRO A 202 -21.99 9.03 23.86
N LEU A 203 -20.96 8.25 23.50
CA LEU A 203 -21.12 6.81 23.27
C LEU A 203 -21.42 6.09 24.59
N GLY A 204 -21.99 4.89 24.48
CA GLY A 204 -22.15 3.99 25.63
C GLY A 204 -20.84 3.24 25.97
N GLY A 205 -20.77 2.75 27.21
CA GLY A 205 -19.73 1.83 27.66
C GLY A 205 -18.37 2.50 27.81
N ALA A 206 -17.31 1.69 27.72
CA ALA A 206 -15.94 2.12 27.97
C ALA A 206 -15.46 3.21 26.99
N LEU A 207 -15.94 3.19 25.74
CA LEU A 207 -15.58 4.21 24.74
C LEU A 207 -16.22 5.58 25.01
N GLY A 208 -17.35 5.61 25.74
CA GLY A 208 -18.06 6.85 26.09
C GLY A 208 -17.27 7.81 26.97
N VAL A 209 -16.19 7.34 27.60
CA VAL A 209 -15.27 8.19 28.38
C VAL A 209 -14.54 9.19 27.49
N MET A 210 -14.27 8.83 26.24
CA MET A 210 -13.42 9.61 25.32
C MET A 210 -14.13 9.97 24.01
N PHE A 211 -15.22 9.30 23.64
CA PHE A 211 -15.82 9.43 22.31
C PHE A 211 -17.33 9.60 22.36
N GLY A 212 -17.84 10.36 21.38
CA GLY A 212 -19.25 10.59 21.15
C GLY A 212 -19.53 10.72 19.65
N VAL A 213 -20.76 11.10 19.31
CA VAL A 213 -21.17 11.44 17.95
C VAL A 213 -21.57 12.91 17.91
N CYS A 214 -21.15 13.62 16.87
CA CYS A 214 -21.61 14.98 16.63
C CYS A 214 -22.97 14.96 15.94
N ALA A 215 -23.93 15.73 16.45
CA ALA A 215 -25.27 15.88 15.89
C ALA A 215 -25.51 17.26 15.23
N ASN A 216 -24.44 18.00 14.93
CA ASN A 216 -24.54 19.29 14.27
C ASN A 216 -24.37 19.11 12.76
N GLU A 217 -25.47 19.29 12.01
CA GLU A 217 -25.53 19.20 10.54
C GLU A 217 -24.52 20.10 9.81
N LEU A 218 -24.05 21.17 10.46
CA LEU A 218 -23.08 22.12 9.90
C LEU A 218 -21.62 21.72 10.18
N SER A 219 -21.39 20.51 10.69
CA SER A 219 -20.08 20.07 11.17
C SER A 219 -19.85 18.58 10.91
N ALA A 220 -19.20 17.87 11.84
CA ALA A 220 -18.92 16.44 11.79
C ALA A 220 -20.17 15.57 12.01
N ASP A 221 -21.32 15.97 11.47
CA ASP A 221 -22.61 15.31 11.70
C ASP A 221 -22.55 13.80 11.43
N GLY A 222 -23.09 13.01 12.36
CA GLY A 222 -23.09 11.55 12.28
C GLY A 222 -21.72 10.88 12.41
N HIS A 223 -20.63 11.61 12.63
CA HIS A 223 -19.30 11.04 12.81
C HIS A 223 -18.97 10.83 14.28
N VAL A 224 -18.18 9.78 14.54
CA VAL A 224 -17.54 9.60 15.85
C VAL A 224 -16.48 10.69 16.02
N VAL A 225 -16.60 11.45 17.09
CA VAL A 225 -15.70 12.53 17.47
C VAL A 225 -15.09 12.21 18.84
N GLU A 226 -13.82 12.53 19.00
CA GLU A 226 -13.16 12.48 20.32
C GLU A 226 -13.62 13.68 21.17
N ALA A 227 -13.64 13.54 22.49
CA ALA A 227 -14.16 14.53 23.42
C ALA A 227 -13.42 15.89 23.38
N GLU A 228 -12.14 15.88 23.01
CA GLU A 228 -11.28 17.05 22.80
C GLU A 228 -11.20 17.49 21.33
N TYR A 229 -11.96 16.87 20.41
CA TYR A 229 -12.12 17.37 19.05
C TYR A 229 -12.84 18.73 19.04
N GLY A 230 -12.36 19.66 18.23
CA GLY A 230 -12.99 20.97 18.03
C GLY A 230 -13.32 21.19 16.56
N CYS A 231 -14.52 21.72 16.27
CA CYS A 231 -15.05 21.78 14.91
C CYS A 231 -15.41 23.19 14.40
N GLY A 232 -15.33 24.20 15.26
CA GLY A 232 -15.66 25.60 14.94
C GLY A 232 -17.14 25.94 15.02
N ALA A 233 -18.03 24.97 14.78
CA ALA A 233 -19.48 25.10 14.92
C ALA A 233 -19.98 24.60 16.29
N HIS A 234 -19.31 25.02 17.36
CA HIS A 234 -19.68 24.67 18.73
C HIS A 234 -20.99 25.36 19.16
N SER A 235 -21.79 24.74 20.03
CA SER A 235 -23.06 25.32 20.53
C SER A 235 -22.88 26.71 21.15
N ASP A 236 -21.77 26.88 21.85
CA ASP A 236 -21.39 28.12 22.53
C ASP A 236 -20.51 29.06 21.69
N THR A 237 -20.41 28.84 20.37
CA THR A 237 -19.78 29.81 19.47
C THR A 237 -20.63 31.08 19.46
N PRO A 238 -20.11 32.23 19.91
CA PRO A 238 -20.90 33.46 19.96
C PRO A 238 -21.24 33.96 18.56
N GLN A 239 -22.43 34.52 18.40
CA GLN A 239 -22.78 35.25 17.20
C GLN A 239 -21.84 36.45 17.02
N PRO A 240 -21.39 36.76 15.80
CA PRO A 240 -20.64 37.98 15.56
C PRO A 240 -21.48 39.20 15.98
N PRO A 241 -20.88 40.23 16.57
CA PRO A 241 -21.60 41.44 16.92
C PRO A 241 -22.09 42.12 15.63
N GLY A 242 -23.40 42.13 15.41
CA GLY A 242 -24.00 42.75 14.22
C GLY A 242 -25.17 41.98 13.60
N THR A 243 -26.22 41.72 14.36
CA THR A 243 -27.53 41.44 13.77
C THR A 243 -28.15 42.77 13.32
N GLY A 244 -27.75 43.27 12.15
CA GLY A 244 -28.30 44.52 11.63
C GLY A 244 -27.62 45.00 10.35
N SER A 245 -28.20 44.61 9.21
CA SER A 245 -27.89 45.06 7.83
C SER A 245 -26.53 44.61 7.25
N PRO A 246 -26.48 44.25 5.95
CA PRO A 246 -25.21 43.96 5.30
C PRO A 246 -24.28 45.19 5.37
N MET A 247 -22.99 44.99 5.67
CA MET A 247 -21.99 46.06 5.67
C MET A 247 -21.78 46.70 4.28
N TYR A 248 -22.38 46.14 3.24
CA TYR A 248 -22.28 46.61 1.87
C TYR A 248 -23.68 46.76 1.28
N GLU A 249 -23.87 47.80 0.46
CA GLU A 249 -25.03 47.89 -0.42
C GLU A 249 -25.11 46.62 -1.28
N PRO A 250 -26.27 45.93 -1.32
CA PRO A 250 -26.49 44.89 -2.31
C PRO A 250 -26.25 45.49 -3.69
N TYR A 251 -25.47 44.80 -4.53
CA TYR A 251 -25.34 45.16 -5.92
C TYR A 251 -26.72 45.05 -6.58
N ASP A 252 -27.32 46.19 -6.94
CA ASP A 252 -28.61 46.26 -7.63
C ASP A 252 -28.37 46.03 -9.14
N ASP A 253 -28.66 44.82 -9.62
CA ASP A 253 -28.60 44.45 -11.03
C ASP A 253 -29.82 44.96 -11.83
N GLY A 254 -30.73 45.72 -11.19
CA GLY A 254 -31.95 46.27 -11.77
C GLY A 254 -31.79 47.61 -12.49
N VAL A 255 -30.59 48.17 -12.61
CA VAL A 255 -30.36 49.39 -13.41
C VAL A 255 -30.45 49.05 -14.89
N LEU A 256 -31.62 49.25 -15.49
CA LEU A 256 -31.79 49.22 -16.94
C LEU A 256 -31.20 50.49 -17.54
N ASP A 257 -30.08 50.35 -18.26
CA ASP A 257 -29.58 51.41 -19.14
C ASP A 257 -30.61 51.64 -20.27
N LEU A 258 -31.43 52.68 -20.13
CA LEU A 258 -32.25 53.18 -21.22
C LEU A 258 -31.34 54.00 -22.14
N ALA A 259 -30.98 53.42 -23.28
CA ALA A 259 -30.31 54.14 -24.35
C ALA A 259 -31.28 55.17 -24.98
N ASP A 260 -30.83 56.42 -25.08
CA ASP A 260 -31.50 57.50 -25.83
C ASP A 260 -31.52 57.23 -27.34
#